data_AF-X1QF10-F1
#
_entry.id   AF-X1QF10-F1
#
_cell.length_a   1.000
_cell.length_b   1.000
_cell.length_c   1.000
_cell.angle_alpha   90.00
_cell.angle_beta   90.00
_cell.angle_gamma   90.00
#
_symmetry.space_group_name_H-M   'P 1'
#
loop_
_entity.id
_entity.type
_entity.pdbx_description
1 polymer ?
#
loop_
_entity_poly.entity_id
_entity_poly.type
_entity_poly.pdbx_seq_one_letter_code
_entity_poly.pdbx_strand_id
1 'polypeptide(L)'
;QVIELARKSANYPAGSRFKWNVEVLWAVDSYLKQASPKERRAFIDAVRKGWIGLDALYGNELTALCRPEELIRLVDYAQKLRQRYDFTINSAMITDVPGYTWGIVPVLAQSGVKYFSVGPNRGHRIGYTLSSWGDKPFYWESPSGKRNILCWVAGEGYSLFHSGRLEAGKLFDYLKR
;
A
#
# COMPACT_ATOMS: atom_id res chain seq x y z
N GLN A 1 11.26 -15.98 -2.66
CA GLN A 1 10.61 -15.87 -3.99
C GLN A 1 10.69 -14.44 -4.55
N VAL A 2 10.10 -13.42 -3.91
CA VAL A 2 10.11 -12.01 -4.37
C VAL A 2 11.51 -11.51 -4.80
N ILE A 3 12.52 -11.66 -3.95
CA ILE A 3 13.89 -11.20 -4.24
C ILE A 3 14.49 -11.93 -5.45
N GLU A 4 14.15 -13.20 -5.67
CA GLU A 4 14.63 -13.97 -6.82
C GLU A 4 13.99 -13.47 -8.13
N LEU A 5 12.69 -13.20 -8.13
CA LEU A 5 11.99 -12.63 -9.29
C LEU A 5 12.52 -11.24 -9.65
N ALA A 6 12.81 -10.42 -8.65
CA ALA A 6 13.44 -9.11 -8.85
C ALA A 6 14.84 -9.24 -9.48
N ARG A 7 15.64 -10.24 -9.08
CA ARG A 7 16.94 -10.51 -9.72
C ARG A 7 16.79 -10.94 -11.17
N LYS A 8 15.86 -11.85 -11.47
CA LYS A 8 15.64 -12.37 -12.84
C LYS A 8 15.23 -11.29 -13.83
N SER A 9 14.52 -10.26 -13.35
CA SER A 9 14.06 -9.12 -14.17
C SER A 9 14.95 -7.88 -14.08
N ALA A 10 16.10 -7.93 -13.39
CA ALA A 10 16.93 -6.75 -13.15
C ALA A 10 17.42 -6.07 -14.44
N ASN A 11 17.65 -6.85 -15.50
CA ASN A 11 18.12 -6.37 -16.80
C ASN A 11 16.98 -6.00 -17.76
N TYR A 12 15.72 -6.07 -17.33
CA TYR A 12 14.59 -5.68 -18.18
C TYR A 12 14.56 -4.14 -18.33
N PRO A 13 13.92 -3.62 -19.40
CA PRO A 13 13.69 -2.19 -19.56
C PRO A 13 13.03 -1.57 -18.33
N ALA A 14 13.26 -0.27 -18.12
CA ALA A 14 12.56 0.48 -17.08
C ALA A 14 11.04 0.35 -17.27
N GLY A 15 10.30 0.15 -16.17
CA GLY A 15 8.86 -0.13 -16.21
C GLY A 15 8.49 -1.62 -16.34
N SER A 16 9.40 -2.48 -16.80
CA SER A 16 9.14 -3.93 -16.94
C SER A 16 9.85 -4.78 -15.88
N ARG A 17 10.60 -4.15 -14.97
CA ARG A 17 11.29 -4.84 -13.87
C ARG A 17 10.30 -5.21 -12.78
N PHE A 18 10.42 -6.40 -12.22
CA PHE A 18 9.55 -6.85 -11.14
C PHE A 18 9.76 -5.98 -9.88
N LYS A 19 8.65 -5.57 -9.29
CA LYS A 19 8.57 -4.80 -8.05
C LYS A 19 7.48 -5.42 -7.19
N TRP A 20 7.70 -5.46 -5.89
CA TRP A 20 6.71 -5.94 -4.93
C TRP A 20 6.49 -4.88 -3.87
N ASN A 21 5.24 -4.54 -3.55
CA ASN A 21 4.92 -3.67 -2.43
C ASN A 21 4.33 -4.51 -1.30
N VAL A 22 4.87 -4.33 -0.10
CA VAL A 22 4.31 -4.96 1.09
C VAL A 22 3.26 -4.02 1.67
N GLU A 23 2.01 -4.43 1.56
CA GLU A 23 0.84 -3.66 1.96
C GLU A 23 0.82 -3.32 3.46
N VAL A 24 1.20 -4.28 4.31
CA VAL A 24 1.19 -4.12 5.78
C VAL A 24 2.49 -4.56 6.43
N LEU A 25 2.97 -3.79 7.40
CA LEU A 25 4.25 -4.04 8.05
C LEU A 25 4.24 -5.17 9.09
N TRP A 26 3.08 -5.64 9.53
CA TRP A 26 3.01 -6.82 10.41
C TRP A 26 3.70 -8.05 9.81
N ALA A 27 3.55 -8.25 8.50
CA ALA A 27 4.23 -9.34 7.78
C ALA A 27 5.76 -9.14 7.75
N VAL A 28 6.21 -7.89 7.57
CA VAL A 28 7.64 -7.54 7.62
C VAL A 28 8.20 -7.75 9.01
N ASP A 29 7.49 -7.32 10.04
CA ASP A 29 7.93 -7.49 11.43
C ASP A 29 8.04 -8.97 11.80
N SER A 30 7.01 -9.75 11.46
CA SER A 30 6.99 -11.19 11.67
C SER A 30 8.11 -11.90 10.93
N TYR A 31 8.38 -11.53 9.68
CA TYR A 31 9.48 -12.07 8.89
C TYR A 31 10.84 -11.72 9.50
N LEU A 32 11.08 -10.43 9.82
CA LEU A 32 12.37 -9.98 10.34
C LEU A 32 12.71 -10.61 11.70
N LYS A 33 11.73 -10.91 12.55
CA LYS A 33 11.93 -11.60 13.83
C LYS A 33 12.46 -13.03 13.67
N GLN A 34 12.08 -13.71 12.59
CA GLN A 34 12.42 -15.12 12.34
C GLN A 34 13.57 -15.29 11.34
N ALA A 35 13.82 -14.28 10.52
CA ALA A 35 14.84 -14.32 9.48
C ALA A 35 16.25 -14.52 10.04
N SER A 36 17.02 -15.42 9.43
CA SER A 36 18.46 -15.55 9.65
C SER A 36 19.19 -14.24 9.31
N PRO A 37 20.43 -14.04 9.79
CA PRO A 37 21.22 -12.84 9.44
C PRO A 37 21.39 -12.63 7.92
N LYS A 38 21.50 -13.72 7.16
CA LYS A 38 21.61 -13.70 5.69
C LYS A 38 20.32 -13.22 5.04
N GLU A 39 19.18 -13.75 5.47
CA GLU A 39 17.85 -13.38 4.97
C GLU A 39 17.52 -11.93 5.30
N ARG A 40 17.76 -11.51 6.54
CA ARG A 40 17.58 -10.12 6.97
C ARG A 40 18.39 -9.16 6.11
N ARG A 41 19.66 -9.47 5.84
CA ARG A 41 20.51 -8.65 4.97
C ARG A 41 19.99 -8.60 3.54
N ALA A 42 19.55 -9.74 3.00
CA ALA A 42 18.99 -9.80 1.65
C ALA A 42 17.69 -8.99 1.52
N PHE A 43 16.83 -9.01 2.54
CA PHE A 43 15.62 -8.20 2.56
C PHE A 43 15.93 -6.70 2.61
N ILE A 44 16.81 -6.27 3.51
CA ILE A 44 17.21 -4.86 3.64
C ILE A 44 17.81 -4.34 2.33
N ASP A 45 18.68 -5.13 1.69
CA ASP A 45 19.26 -4.81 0.38
C ASP A 45 18.18 -4.72 -0.73
N ALA A 46 17.22 -5.64 -0.74
CA ALA A 46 16.12 -5.61 -1.71
C ALA A 46 15.23 -4.36 -1.54
N VAL A 47 14.95 -3.94 -0.30
CA VAL A 47 14.21 -2.69 -0.02
C VAL A 47 15.01 -1.47 -0.50
N ARG A 48 16.32 -1.42 -0.21
CA ARG A 48 17.19 -0.31 -0.66
C ARG A 48 17.31 -0.22 -2.18
N LYS A 49 17.34 -1.35 -2.87
CA LYS A 49 17.28 -1.42 -4.35
C LYS A 49 15.92 -1.04 -4.92
N GLY A 50 14.93 -0.80 -4.05
CA GLY A 50 13.55 -0.55 -4.39
C GLY A 50 12.88 -1.75 -5.07
N TRP A 51 13.43 -2.96 -4.95
CA TRP A 51 12.75 -4.18 -5.43
C TRP A 51 11.51 -4.48 -4.59
N ILE A 52 11.59 -4.12 -3.31
CA ILE A 52 10.50 -4.21 -2.36
C ILE A 52 10.17 -2.81 -1.85
N GLY A 53 8.96 -2.34 -2.11
CA GLY A 53 8.38 -1.17 -1.45
C GLY A 53 7.68 -1.56 -0.16
N LEU A 54 7.60 -0.62 0.78
CA LEU A 54 6.97 -0.79 2.07
C LEU A 54 5.89 0.27 2.24
N ASP A 55 4.68 -0.16 2.56
CA ASP A 55 3.58 0.72 2.96
C ASP A 55 3.55 0.90 4.48
N ALA A 56 3.16 2.08 4.95
CA ALA A 56 3.46 2.50 6.32
C ALA A 56 2.57 1.88 7.41
N LEU A 57 1.41 1.32 7.04
CA LEU A 57 0.46 0.80 8.01
C LEU A 57 0.95 -0.55 8.55
N TYR A 58 0.86 -0.73 9.86
CA TYR A 58 1.20 -1.99 10.51
C TYR A 58 0.20 -3.10 10.14
N GLY A 59 -1.08 -2.75 10.04
CA GLY A 59 -2.17 -3.60 9.61
C GLY A 59 -3.31 -2.78 9.01
N ASN A 60 -4.21 -3.46 8.32
CA ASN A 60 -5.41 -2.85 7.74
C ASN A 60 -6.56 -2.92 8.75
N GLU A 61 -6.64 -1.93 9.61
CA GLU A 61 -7.70 -1.86 10.60
C GLU A 61 -9.02 -1.33 10.01
N LEU A 62 -10.12 -1.74 10.64
CA LEU A 62 -11.39 -1.04 10.50
C LEU A 62 -11.30 0.29 11.24
N THR A 63 -10.77 1.31 10.57
CA THR A 63 -10.42 2.62 11.16
C THR A 63 -11.57 3.36 11.86
N ALA A 64 -12.82 2.93 11.69
CA ALA A 64 -13.98 3.43 12.43
C ALA A 64 -14.10 2.88 13.86
N LEU A 65 -13.44 1.76 14.14
CA LEU A 65 -13.37 1.15 15.47
C LEU A 65 -12.15 1.64 16.27
N CYS A 66 -11.15 2.19 15.59
CA CYS A 66 -9.94 2.68 16.22
C CYS A 66 -10.19 3.96 17.02
N ARG A 67 -9.68 3.99 18.25
CA ARG A 67 -9.46 5.23 19.02
C ARG A 67 -8.33 6.05 18.37
N PRO A 68 -8.25 7.37 18.63
CA PRO A 68 -7.20 8.21 18.05
C PRO A 68 -5.77 7.71 18.27
N GLU A 69 -5.46 7.21 19.47
CA GLU A 69 -4.14 6.64 19.78
C GLU A 69 -3.86 5.40 18.93
N GLU A 70 -4.85 4.52 18.73
CA GLU A 70 -4.69 3.30 17.94
C GLU A 70 -4.39 3.65 16.48
N LEU A 71 -5.07 4.65 15.91
CA LEU A 71 -4.76 5.14 14.55
C LEU A 71 -3.30 5.64 14.46
N ILE A 72 -2.83 6.39 15.45
CA ILE A 72 -1.45 6.91 15.48
C ILE A 72 -0.45 5.74 15.56
N ARG A 73 -0.72 4.73 16.40
CA ARG A 73 0.16 3.58 16.57
C ARG A 73 0.33 2.72 15.32
N LEU A 74 -0.62 2.78 14.38
CA LEU A 74 -0.52 2.03 13.12
C LEU A 74 0.72 2.35 12.29
N VAL A 75 1.33 3.52 12.47
CA VAL A 75 2.53 3.94 11.71
C VAL A 75 3.83 3.85 12.52
N ASP A 76 3.79 3.41 13.78
CA ASP A 76 4.97 3.34 14.65
C ASP A 76 6.06 2.45 14.07
N TYR A 77 5.68 1.30 13.51
CA TYR A 77 6.66 0.36 12.97
C TYR A 77 7.35 0.91 11.72
N ALA A 78 6.63 1.68 10.89
CA ALA A 78 7.26 2.40 9.78
C ALA A 78 8.35 3.34 10.29
N GLN A 79 8.09 4.11 11.35
CA GLN A 79 9.10 4.99 11.95
C GLN A 79 10.32 4.23 12.44
N LYS A 80 10.12 3.08 13.11
CA LYS A 80 11.23 2.21 13.57
C LYS A 80 12.09 1.74 12.39
N LEU A 81 11.46 1.34 11.28
CA LEU A 81 12.19 0.92 10.08
C LEU A 81 12.95 2.07 9.42
N ARG A 82 12.35 3.26 9.32
CA ARG A 82 13.01 4.48 8.81
C ARG A 82 14.26 4.79 9.64
N GLN A 83 14.13 4.87 10.96
CA GLN A 83 15.25 5.19 11.85
C GLN A 83 16.35 4.12 11.82
N ARG A 84 15.98 2.84 11.77
CA ARG A 84 16.94 1.74 11.87
C ARG A 84 17.69 1.46 10.57
N TYR A 85 17.02 1.61 9.43
CA TYR A 85 17.56 1.16 8.15
C TYR A 85 17.66 2.25 7.08
N ASP A 86 17.20 3.47 7.39
CA ASP A 86 17.12 4.61 6.48
C ASP A 86 16.27 4.31 5.24
N PHE A 87 15.14 3.64 5.46
CA PHE A 87 14.19 3.35 4.39
C PHE A 87 13.32 4.55 4.05
N THR A 88 13.04 4.73 2.76
CA THR A 88 11.96 5.61 2.31
C THR A 88 10.65 4.83 2.36
N ILE A 89 9.81 5.17 3.33
CA ILE A 89 8.43 4.66 3.46
C ILE A 89 7.54 5.89 3.37
N ASN A 90 6.89 6.14 2.24
CA ASN A 90 6.11 7.37 2.01
C ASN A 90 4.73 7.09 1.40
N SER A 91 4.35 5.82 1.33
CA SER A 91 3.04 5.36 0.89
C SER A 91 2.35 4.57 2.00
N ALA A 92 1.04 4.48 1.89
CA ALA A 92 0.21 3.51 2.59
C ALA A 92 -0.72 2.86 1.57
N MET A 93 -1.11 1.62 1.84
CA MET A 93 -2.07 0.89 1.02
C MET A 93 -3.08 0.20 1.93
N ILE A 94 -4.35 0.25 1.55
CA ILE A 94 -5.35 -0.67 2.09
C ILE A 94 -6.17 -1.21 0.94
N THR A 95 -6.12 -2.52 0.73
CA THR A 95 -7.10 -3.25 -0.07
C THR A 95 -8.16 -3.90 0.83
N ASP A 96 -9.24 -4.36 0.22
CA ASP A 96 -10.26 -5.25 0.81
C ASP A 96 -11.25 -4.57 1.76
N VAL A 97 -10.78 -3.59 2.53
CA VAL A 97 -11.56 -2.84 3.52
C VAL A 97 -12.45 -1.82 2.80
N PRO A 98 -13.77 -1.77 3.09
CA PRO A 98 -14.71 -0.96 2.30
C PRO A 98 -14.75 0.53 2.67
N GLY A 99 -14.02 0.97 3.70
CA GLY A 99 -14.07 2.37 4.15
C GLY A 99 -12.98 2.76 5.13
N TYR A 100 -12.76 4.07 5.21
CA TYR A 100 -11.67 4.68 5.97
C TYR A 100 -12.19 5.94 6.68
N THR A 101 -11.84 6.12 7.96
CA THR A 101 -12.21 7.35 8.68
C THR A 101 -11.32 8.51 8.28
N TRP A 102 -11.90 9.71 8.27
CA TRP A 102 -11.19 10.94 7.90
C TRP A 102 -9.96 11.23 8.78
N GLY A 103 -9.96 10.69 10.02
CA GLY A 103 -8.85 10.78 10.96
C GLY A 103 -7.55 10.09 10.47
N ILE A 104 -7.61 9.20 9.47
CA ILE A 104 -6.42 8.56 8.91
C ILE A 104 -5.51 9.57 8.18
N VAL A 105 -6.09 10.62 7.57
CA VAL A 105 -5.35 11.62 6.79
C VAL A 105 -4.29 12.35 7.61
N PRO A 106 -4.62 13.01 8.74
CA PRO A 106 -3.61 13.69 9.54
C PRO A 106 -2.56 12.74 10.12
N VAL A 107 -2.90 11.47 10.40
CA VAL A 107 -1.93 10.46 10.87
C VAL A 107 -0.92 10.13 9.77
N LEU A 108 -1.40 9.75 8.58
CA LEU A 108 -0.54 9.43 7.45
C LEU A 108 0.37 10.62 7.09
N ALA A 109 -0.22 11.81 6.90
CA ALA A 109 0.53 13.01 6.52
C ALA A 109 1.63 13.36 7.54
N GLN A 110 1.34 13.30 8.84
CA GLN A 110 2.33 13.58 9.89
C GLN A 110 3.43 12.52 9.98
N SER A 111 3.11 11.27 9.63
CA SER A 111 4.08 10.17 9.63
C SER A 111 5.07 10.22 8.46
N GLY A 112 4.91 11.17 7.54
CA GLY A 112 5.71 11.29 6.32
C GLY A 112 5.15 10.52 5.12
N VAL A 113 3.94 9.96 5.24
CA VAL A 113 3.23 9.35 4.10
C VAL A 113 2.61 10.46 3.25
N LYS A 114 2.83 10.35 1.94
CA LYS A 114 2.34 11.29 0.92
C LYS A 114 1.30 10.65 0.00
N TYR A 115 1.33 9.33 -0.13
CA TYR A 115 0.52 8.58 -1.09
C TYR A 115 -0.34 7.55 -0.37
N PHE A 116 -1.62 7.46 -0.71
CA PHE A 116 -2.52 6.46 -0.16
C PHE A 116 -3.26 5.72 -1.27
N SER A 117 -2.93 4.44 -1.43
CA SER A 117 -3.56 3.55 -2.41
C SER A 117 -4.71 2.79 -1.77
N VAL A 118 -5.88 2.90 -2.38
CA VAL A 118 -7.14 2.36 -1.88
C VAL A 118 -7.71 1.38 -2.89
N GLY A 119 -7.97 0.14 -2.46
CA GLY A 119 -8.47 -0.93 -3.32
C GLY A 119 -9.59 -1.73 -2.67
N PRO A 120 -10.78 -1.15 -2.45
CA PRO A 120 -11.86 -1.84 -1.78
C PRO A 120 -12.44 -2.93 -2.68
N ASN A 121 -13.05 -3.95 -2.07
CA ASN A 121 -13.72 -5.01 -2.82
C ASN A 121 -14.94 -4.48 -3.59
N ARG A 122 -14.96 -4.73 -4.91
CA ARG A 122 -16.06 -4.34 -5.79
C ARG A 122 -17.38 -4.97 -5.31
N GLY A 123 -18.45 -4.17 -5.29
CA GLY A 123 -19.79 -4.63 -4.91
C GLY A 123 -20.01 -4.84 -3.41
N HIS A 124 -18.98 -4.64 -2.56
CA HIS A 124 -19.17 -4.60 -1.11
C HIS A 124 -19.78 -3.25 -0.69
N ARG A 125 -19.86 -2.99 0.63
CA ARG A 125 -20.48 -1.78 1.23
C ARG A 125 -19.67 -0.50 1.00
N ILE A 126 -19.38 -0.18 -0.26
CA ILE A 126 -18.49 0.91 -0.71
C ILE A 126 -19.26 2.10 -1.30
N GLY A 127 -20.59 2.02 -1.38
CA GLY A 127 -21.45 3.07 -1.91
C GLY A 127 -21.03 3.53 -3.30
N TYR A 128 -20.94 4.85 -3.50
CA TYR A 128 -20.54 5.47 -4.77
C TYR A 128 -19.02 5.65 -4.90
N THR A 129 -18.20 5.01 -4.06
CA THR A 129 -16.74 5.24 -4.05
C THR A 129 -16.11 4.95 -5.41
N LEU A 130 -16.38 3.78 -6.01
CA LEU A 130 -15.81 3.43 -7.31
C LEU A 130 -16.37 4.26 -8.47
N SER A 131 -17.68 4.54 -8.50
CA SER A 131 -18.27 5.37 -9.57
C SER A 131 -17.79 6.83 -9.51
N SER A 132 -17.52 7.34 -8.30
CA SER A 132 -17.06 8.71 -8.10
C SER A 132 -15.56 8.84 -8.30
N TRP A 133 -14.77 7.97 -7.67
CA TRP A 133 -13.32 8.13 -7.49
C TRP A 133 -12.45 7.04 -8.13
N GLY A 134 -13.05 5.98 -8.69
CA GLY A 134 -12.29 4.93 -9.37
C GLY A 134 -11.40 5.51 -10.48
N ASP A 135 -10.11 5.18 -10.43
CA ASP A 135 -9.04 5.62 -11.33
C ASP A 135 -8.90 7.15 -11.45
N LYS A 136 -9.36 7.88 -10.44
CA LYS A 136 -9.23 9.34 -10.34
C LYS A 136 -8.40 9.70 -9.11
N PRO A 137 -7.18 10.23 -9.30
CA PRO A 137 -6.40 10.72 -8.17
C PRO A 137 -7.05 11.98 -7.57
N PHE A 138 -7.01 12.11 -6.25
CA PHE A 138 -7.46 13.31 -5.55
C PHE A 138 -6.62 13.55 -4.29
N TYR A 139 -6.50 14.81 -3.89
CA TYR A 139 -5.94 15.13 -2.58
C TYR A 139 -7.01 14.97 -1.51
N TRP A 140 -6.80 14.07 -0.55
CA TRP A 140 -7.66 13.97 0.61
C TRP A 140 -7.15 14.92 1.69
N GLU A 141 -7.85 16.03 1.86
CA GLU A 141 -7.55 17.05 2.86
C GLU A 141 -7.92 16.58 4.27
N SER A 142 -7.11 16.90 5.27
CA SER A 142 -7.39 16.60 6.68
C SER A 142 -8.50 17.48 7.26
N PRO A 143 -9.15 17.11 8.38
CA PRO A 143 -10.19 17.93 9.02
C PRO A 143 -9.80 19.38 9.33
N SER A 144 -8.51 19.65 9.55
CA SER A 144 -8.02 21.00 9.85
C SER A 144 -7.66 21.83 8.61
N GLY A 145 -7.69 21.22 7.42
CA GLY A 145 -7.21 21.81 6.16
C GLY A 145 -5.71 22.05 6.04
N LYS A 146 -4.93 21.77 7.09
CA LYS A 146 -3.49 22.06 7.11
C LYS A 146 -2.63 21.00 6.43
N ARG A 147 -3.20 19.83 6.13
CA ARG A 147 -2.50 18.67 5.57
C ARG A 147 -3.37 17.98 4.55
N ASN A 148 -2.72 17.34 3.58
CA ASN A 148 -3.37 16.46 2.62
C ASN A 148 -2.44 15.30 2.26
N ILE A 149 -3.00 14.28 1.65
CA ILE A 149 -2.28 13.17 1.02
C ILE A 149 -2.87 12.93 -0.37
N LEU A 150 -2.06 12.46 -1.31
CA LEU A 150 -2.55 12.06 -2.63
C LEU A 150 -3.15 10.66 -2.53
N CYS A 151 -4.45 10.56 -2.76
CA CYS A 151 -5.20 9.32 -2.77
C CYS A 151 -5.43 8.82 -4.20
N TRP A 152 -5.28 7.51 -4.39
CA TRP A 152 -5.67 6.81 -5.60
C TRP A 152 -6.62 5.66 -5.23
N VAL A 153 -7.84 5.68 -5.76
CA VAL A 153 -8.79 4.57 -5.63
C VAL A 153 -8.71 3.74 -6.91
N ALA A 154 -8.27 2.50 -6.82
CA ALA A 154 -8.25 1.61 -7.98
C ALA A 154 -9.69 1.34 -8.45
N GLY A 155 -10.03 1.70 -9.69
CA GLY A 155 -11.37 1.51 -10.26
C GLY A 155 -11.68 0.04 -10.52
N GLU A 156 -10.66 -0.71 -10.93
CA GLU A 156 -10.63 -2.16 -10.90
C GLU A 156 -9.44 -2.64 -10.05
N GLY A 157 -9.72 -3.01 -8.80
CA GLY A 157 -8.72 -3.54 -7.87
C GLY A 157 -8.39 -5.02 -8.10
N TYR A 158 -7.65 -5.62 -7.16
CA TYR A 158 -7.31 -7.05 -7.18
C TYR A 158 -8.54 -7.97 -7.32
N SER A 159 -9.70 -7.52 -6.84
CA SER A 159 -10.97 -8.25 -6.92
C SER A 159 -11.54 -8.38 -8.34
N LEU A 160 -11.02 -7.65 -9.34
CA LEU A 160 -11.45 -7.77 -10.75
C LEU A 160 -11.38 -9.22 -11.25
N PHE A 161 -10.44 -9.99 -10.72
CA PHE A 161 -10.16 -11.35 -11.15
C PHE A 161 -10.93 -12.41 -10.35
N HIS A 162 -11.72 -12.00 -9.35
CA HIS A 162 -12.49 -12.93 -8.51
C HIS A 162 -13.83 -13.35 -9.16
N SER A 163 -14.34 -12.59 -10.12
CA SER A 163 -15.63 -12.86 -10.77
C SER A 163 -15.53 -13.73 -12.05
N GLY A 164 -14.38 -14.37 -12.30
CA GLY A 164 -14.20 -15.30 -13.44
C GLY A 164 -12.76 -15.35 -13.96
N ARG A 165 -12.51 -16.21 -14.96
CA ARG A 165 -11.19 -16.29 -15.60
C ARG A 165 -10.79 -14.94 -16.20
N LEU A 166 -9.52 -14.59 -16.00
CA LEU A 166 -8.83 -13.54 -16.72
C LEU A 166 -8.74 -13.93 -18.20
N GLU A 167 -9.74 -13.54 -18.98
CA GLU A 167 -9.60 -13.54 -20.43
C GLU A 167 -8.82 -12.29 -20.84
N ALA A 168 -7.85 -12.46 -21.75
CA ALA A 168 -6.92 -11.39 -22.14
C ALA A 168 -7.66 -10.08 -22.53
N GLY A 169 -8.83 -10.21 -23.17
CA GLY A 169 -9.66 -9.06 -23.56
C GLY A 169 -10.02 -8.13 -22.39
N LYS A 170 -10.42 -8.67 -21.23
CA LYS A 170 -10.89 -7.85 -20.10
C LYS A 170 -9.83 -6.89 -19.56
N LEU A 171 -8.57 -7.34 -19.50
CA LEU A 171 -7.47 -6.49 -19.05
C LEU A 171 -7.19 -5.38 -20.08
N PHE A 172 -7.12 -5.72 -21.36
CA PHE A 172 -6.86 -4.73 -22.40
C PHE A 172 -8.01 -3.74 -22.58
N ASP A 173 -9.26 -4.17 -22.38
CA ASP A 173 -10.42 -3.29 -22.43
C ASP A 173 -10.44 -2.31 -21.27
N TYR A 174 -9.98 -2.72 -20.08
CA TYR A 174 -9.78 -1.82 -18.96
C TYR A 174 -8.70 -0.77 -19.25
N LEU A 175 -7.56 -1.18 -19.81
CA LEU A 175 -6.44 -0.29 -20.12
C LEU A 175 -6.74 0.72 -21.25
N LYS A 176 -7.82 0.54 -22.01
CA LYS A 176 -8.26 1.47 -23.08
C LYS A 176 -9.18 2.59 -22.58
N ARG A 177 -9.65 2.54 -21.33
CA ARG A 177 -10.61 3.50 -20.77
C ARG A 177 -9.98 4.84 -20.40
#